data_AF-A0A7R9UPL8-F1
#
_entry.id   AF-A0A7R9UPL8-F1
#
_cell.length_a   1.000
_cell.length_b   1.000
_cell.length_c   1.000
_cell.angle_alpha   90.00
_cell.angle_beta   90.00
_cell.angle_gamma   90.00
#
_symmetry.space_group_name_H-M   'P 1'
#
loop_
_entity.id
_entity.type
_entity.pdbx_description
1 polymer ?
#
loop_
_entity_poly.entity_id
_entity_poly.type
_entity_poly.pdbx_seq_one_letter_code
_entity_poly.pdbx_strand_id
1 'polypeptide(L)'
;ADGILDVRERFRFRAPPRSGVRLALREALCSADEEDADCFFIVYREPPPAAVGEPTAKPVEVGSAFLNLQALVRTRSDRADETLDLLSESGALVGAIGVSVLGWRYLARVAAPCFDLRA
;
A
#
# COMPACT_ATOMS: atom_id res chain seq x y z
N ALA A 1 9.08 14.99 -22.11
CA ALA A 1 10.05 15.01 -21.01
C ALA A 1 9.56 13.98 -20.03
N ASP A 2 10.21 12.82 -20.00
CA ASP A 2 9.82 11.71 -19.12
C ASP A 2 10.33 12.07 -17.73
N GLY A 3 9.50 12.80 -17.00
CA GLY A 3 9.83 13.30 -15.67
C GLY A 3 9.55 12.21 -14.64
N ILE A 4 10.58 11.81 -13.90
CA ILE A 4 10.41 10.99 -12.70
C ILE A 4 9.92 11.92 -11.59
N LEU A 5 8.68 11.70 -11.14
CA LEU A 5 8.15 12.35 -9.95
C LEU A 5 8.60 11.53 -8.73
N ASP A 6 9.65 11.98 -8.05
CA ASP A 6 10.14 11.38 -6.79
C ASP A 6 9.39 12.01 -5.61
N VAL A 7 8.50 11.24 -4.97
CA VAL A 7 7.74 11.66 -3.78
C VAL A 7 8.22 10.83 -2.59
N ARG A 8 8.86 11.48 -1.62
CA ARG A 8 9.42 10.82 -0.43
C ARG A 8 8.61 11.13 0.81
N GLU A 9 7.46 10.47 0.92
CA GLU A 9 6.59 10.59 2.09
C GLU A 9 6.74 9.39 3.02
N ARG A 10 6.61 9.65 4.33
CA ARG A 10 6.69 8.60 5.35
C ARG A 10 5.43 8.55 6.20
N PHE A 11 4.67 7.49 6.00
CA PHE A 11 3.50 7.20 6.82
C PHE A 11 3.86 6.21 7.93
N ARG A 12 3.32 6.45 9.13
CA ARG A 12 3.39 5.49 10.23
C ARG A 12 1.99 4.98 10.53
N PHE A 13 1.73 3.77 10.10
CA PHE A 13 0.51 3.08 10.46
C PHE A 13 0.63 2.53 11.89
N ARG A 14 -0.39 2.77 12.72
CA ARG A 14 -0.52 2.17 14.04
C ARG A 14 -1.86 1.43 14.11
N ALA A 15 -1.80 0.13 14.40
CA ALA A 15 -2.97 -0.67 14.77
C ALA A 15 -2.90 -1.00 16.27
N PRO A 16 -3.59 -0.20 17.13
CA PRO A 16 -3.60 -0.44 18.57
C PRO A 16 -4.13 -1.84 18.93
N PRO A 17 -3.68 -2.41 20.06
CA PRO A 17 -4.30 -3.62 20.60
C PRO A 17 -5.81 -3.46 20.72
N ARG A 18 -6.57 -4.50 20.37
CA ARG A 18 -8.05 -4.54 20.42
C ARG A 18 -8.79 -3.51 19.53
N SER A 19 -8.10 -2.83 18.61
CA SER A 19 -8.77 -1.98 17.60
C SER A 19 -9.35 -2.81 16.45
N GLY A 20 -10.44 -2.32 15.86
CA GLY A 20 -11.03 -2.94 14.65
C GLY A 20 -10.03 -2.97 13.49
N VAL A 21 -9.19 -1.94 13.37
CA VAL A 21 -8.11 -1.88 12.37
C VAL A 21 -7.09 -3.02 12.55
N ARG A 22 -6.74 -3.36 13.80
CA ARG A 22 -5.85 -4.49 14.07
C ARG A 22 -6.51 -5.84 13.78
N LEU A 23 -7.81 -5.95 14.02
CA LEU A 23 -8.58 -7.14 13.67
C LEU A 23 -8.61 -7.34 12.15
N ALA A 24 -8.96 -6.30 11.40
CA ALA A 24 -8.97 -6.32 9.93
C ALA A 24 -7.59 -6.65 9.34
N LEU A 25 -6.52 -6.03 9.87
CA LEU A 25 -5.16 -6.37 9.45
C LEU A 25 -4.81 -7.84 9.73
N ARG A 26 -5.25 -8.39 10.87
CA ARG A 26 -5.03 -9.81 11.19
C ARG A 26 -5.80 -10.70 10.22
N GLU A 27 -7.07 -10.38 9.93
CA GLU A 27 -7.90 -11.14 9.00
C GLU A 27 -7.28 -11.18 7.61
N ALA A 28 -6.89 -10.01 7.08
CA ALA A 28 -6.15 -9.89 5.81
C ALA A 28 -4.87 -10.75 5.78
N LEU A 29 -4.01 -10.61 6.81
CA LEU A 29 -2.76 -11.37 6.89
C LEU A 29 -2.97 -12.89 7.05
N CYS A 30 -4.11 -13.32 7.57
CA CYS A 30 -4.45 -14.72 7.79
C CYS A 30 -5.34 -15.32 6.69
N SER A 31 -5.74 -14.51 5.71
CA SER A 31 -6.60 -14.98 4.63
C SER A 31 -5.87 -16.00 3.76
N ALA A 32 -6.64 -16.96 3.25
CA ALA A 32 -6.18 -17.90 2.25
C ALA A 32 -6.02 -17.24 0.87
N ASP A 33 -6.77 -16.15 0.64
CA ASP A 33 -6.57 -15.28 -0.50
C ASP A 33 -5.43 -14.31 -0.19
N GLU A 34 -4.38 -14.34 -1.01
CA GLU A 34 -3.21 -13.48 -0.78
C GLU A 34 -3.55 -12.02 -1.09
N GLU A 35 -4.47 -11.77 -2.03
CA GLU A 35 -4.86 -10.42 -2.46
C GLU A 35 -5.56 -9.63 -1.33
N ASP A 36 -6.17 -10.33 -0.36
CA ASP A 36 -6.76 -9.70 0.83
C ASP A 36 -5.73 -8.92 1.67
N ALA A 37 -4.45 -9.27 1.55
CA ALA A 37 -3.35 -8.62 2.26
C ALA A 37 -2.59 -7.60 1.42
N ASP A 38 -3.10 -7.25 0.23
CA ASP A 38 -2.46 -6.25 -0.61
C ASP A 38 -2.67 -4.84 -0.05
N CYS A 39 -1.55 -4.13 0.08
CA CYS A 39 -1.55 -2.71 0.39
C CYS A 39 -1.50 -1.93 -0.91
N PHE A 40 -2.59 -1.24 -1.23
CA PHE A 40 -2.70 -0.41 -2.43
C PHE A 40 -2.11 0.98 -2.22
N PHE A 41 -1.35 1.43 -3.22
CA PHE A 41 -0.87 2.79 -3.38
C PHE A 41 -1.57 3.38 -4.59
N ILE A 42 -2.38 4.41 -4.39
CA ILE A 42 -3.17 5.03 -5.45
C ILE A 42 -2.65 6.44 -5.70
N VAL A 43 -2.33 6.74 -6.95
CA VAL A 43 -1.87 8.07 -7.37
C VAL A 43 -3.04 8.82 -7.97
N TYR A 44 -3.34 9.98 -7.39
CA TYR A 44 -4.36 10.89 -7.90
C TYR A 44 -3.71 12.12 -8.54
N ARG A 45 -4.28 12.56 -9.65
CA ARG A 45 -4.03 13.88 -10.22
C ARG A 45 -5.00 14.87 -9.60
N GLU A 46 -4.44 15.84 -8.88
CA GLU A 46 -5.20 16.98 -8.36
C GLU A 46 -5.75 17.82 -9.53
N PRO A 47 -7.02 18.25 -9.46
CA PRO A 47 -7.56 19.16 -10.45
C PRO A 47 -6.97 20.56 -10.25
N PRO A 48 -6.97 21.39 -11.31
CA PRO A 48 -6.63 22.80 -11.14
C PRO A 48 -7.58 23.46 -10.13
N PRO A 49 -7.10 24.43 -9.34
CA PRO A 49 -7.94 25.13 -8.38
C PRO A 49 -9.12 25.80 -9.08
N ALA A 50 -10.32 25.60 -8.53
CA ALA A 50 -11.54 26.17 -9.09
C ALA A 50 -11.53 27.70 -9.01
N ALA A 51 -12.09 28.36 -10.03
CA ALA A 51 -12.37 29.80 -9.98
C ALA A 51 -13.41 30.10 -8.88
N VAL A 52 -13.40 31.32 -8.35
CA VAL A 52 -14.35 31.74 -7.32
C VAL A 52 -15.78 31.60 -7.85
N GLY A 53 -16.59 30.76 -7.20
CA GLY A 53 -17.98 30.48 -7.58
C GLY A 53 -18.19 29.22 -8.42
N GLU A 54 -17.12 28.53 -8.82
CA GLU A 54 -17.21 27.25 -9.54
C GLU A 54 -17.05 26.03 -8.62
N PRO A 55 -17.67 24.88 -8.97
CA PRO A 55 -17.50 23.66 -8.22
C PRO A 55 -16.07 23.11 -8.35
N THR A 56 -15.47 22.73 -7.23
CA THR A 56 -14.18 22.03 -7.21
C THR A 56 -14.31 20.68 -7.92
N ALA A 57 -13.52 20.48 -8.97
CA ALA A 57 -13.41 19.18 -9.62
C ALA A 57 -12.86 18.13 -8.64
N LYS A 58 -13.17 16.86 -8.86
CA LYS A 58 -12.64 15.76 -8.05
C LYS A 58 -11.26 15.33 -8.54
N PRO A 59 -10.36 14.88 -7.64
CA PRO A 59 -9.14 14.20 -8.05
C PRO A 59 -9.44 13.02 -8.97
N VAL A 60 -8.58 12.81 -9.97
CA VAL A 60 -8.70 11.73 -10.95
C VAL A 60 -7.61 10.70 -10.68
N GLU A 61 -7.98 9.43 -10.50
CA GLU A 61 -7.01 8.36 -10.35
C GLU A 61 -6.19 8.21 -11.64
N VAL A 62 -4.86 8.21 -11.48
CA VAL A 62 -3.89 8.01 -12.57
C VAL A 62 -3.55 6.53 -12.69
N GLY A 63 -3.40 5.86 -11.55
CA GLY A 63 -3.18 4.44 -11.47
C GLY A 63 -2.95 3.99 -10.04
N SER A 64 -2.83 2.68 -9.88
CA SER A 64 -2.57 2.03 -8.61
C SER A 64 -1.44 1.02 -8.72
N ALA A 65 -0.76 0.81 -7.61
CA ALA A 65 0.23 -0.22 -7.40
C ALA A 65 -0.13 -0.96 -6.10
N PHE A 66 0.36 -2.18 -5.93
CA PHE A 66 0.10 -2.95 -4.72
C PHE A 66 1.35 -3.64 -4.21
N LEU A 67 1.38 -3.89 -2.90
CA LEU A 67 2.42 -4.67 -2.25
C LEU A 67 1.78 -5.62 -1.25
N ASN A 68 2.08 -6.90 -1.43
CA ASN A 68 1.52 -7.95 -0.59
C ASN A 68 2.16 -7.99 0.79
N LEU A 69 1.37 -7.75 1.85
CA LEU A 69 1.88 -7.72 3.22
C LEU A 69 2.17 -9.12 3.78
N GLN A 70 1.52 -10.18 3.29
CA GLN A 70 1.86 -11.56 3.69
C GLN A 70 3.27 -11.93 3.19
N ALA A 71 3.67 -11.47 2.00
CA ALA A 71 5.00 -11.72 1.47
C ALA A 71 6.11 -11.18 2.40
N LEU A 72 5.90 -10.03 3.05
CA LEU A 72 6.85 -9.48 4.05
C LEU A 72 6.97 -10.41 5.27
N VAL A 73 5.85 -10.97 5.74
CA VAL A 73 5.84 -11.91 6.88
C VAL A 73 6.53 -13.22 6.51
N ARG A 74 6.20 -13.79 5.35
CA ARG A 74 6.76 -15.07 4.86
C ARG A 74 8.27 -14.97 4.62
N THR A 75 8.72 -13.90 3.98
CA THR A 75 10.15 -13.66 3.70
C THR A 75 10.92 -13.11 4.91
N ARG A 76 10.21 -12.68 5.96
CA ARG A 76 10.78 -12.08 7.17
C ARG A 76 11.73 -10.92 6.86
N SER A 77 11.37 -10.16 5.83
CA SER A 77 12.16 -9.04 5.33
C SER A 77 11.28 -7.83 5.19
N ASP A 78 11.85 -6.68 5.55
CA ASP A 78 11.28 -5.40 5.14
C ASP A 78 11.54 -5.21 3.64
N ARG A 79 10.76 -4.34 3.01
CA ARG A 79 10.99 -3.90 1.63
C ARG A 79 11.49 -2.47 1.65
N ALA A 80 12.75 -2.28 1.25
CA ALA A 80 13.37 -0.98 1.18
C ALA A 80 13.62 -0.65 -0.30
N ASP A 81 13.22 0.55 -0.70
CA ASP A 81 13.38 1.10 -2.05
C ASP A 81 12.86 0.17 -3.17
N GLU A 82 11.73 -0.50 -2.90
CA GLU A 82 11.08 -1.37 -3.87
C GLU A 82 10.36 -0.52 -4.93
N THR A 83 10.63 -0.80 -6.19
CA THR A 83 9.93 -0.17 -7.31
C THR A 83 8.72 -1.01 -7.67
N LEU A 84 7.54 -0.40 -7.65
CA LEU A 84 6.28 -1.02 -8.04
C LEU A 84 5.76 -0.39 -9.32
N ASP A 85 5.28 -1.22 -10.24
CA ASP A 85 4.61 -0.77 -11.44
C ASP A 85 3.27 -0.12 -11.09
N LEU A 86 3.03 1.07 -11.66
CA LEU A 86 1.77 1.79 -11.54
C LEU A 86 0.91 1.43 -12.74
N LEU A 87 -0.25 0.81 -12.49
CA LEU A 87 -1.17 0.33 -13.51
C LEU A 87 -2.42 1.20 -13.55
N SER A 88 -2.93 1.47 -14.76
CA SER A 88 -4.26 2.07 -14.92
C SER A 88 -5.36 1.08 -14.51
N GLU A 89 -6.61 1.57 -14.42
CA GLU A 89 -7.79 0.71 -14.22
C GLU A 89 -7.91 -0.41 -15.28
N SER A 90 -7.42 -0.16 -16.51
CA SER A 90 -7.38 -1.16 -17.58
C SER A 90 -6.18 -2.12 -17.50
N GLY A 91 -5.34 -2.01 -16.47
CA GLY A 91 -4.11 -2.79 -16.29
C GLY A 91 -2.92 -2.36 -17.16
N ALA A 92 -3.00 -1.20 -17.82
CA ALA A 92 -1.89 -0.70 -18.63
C ALA A 92 -0.82 -0.04 -17.74
N LEU A 93 0.45 -0.28 -18.02
CA LEU A 93 1.56 0.37 -17.33
C LEU A 93 1.54 1.88 -17.63
N VAL A 94 1.36 2.70 -16.58
CA VAL A 94 1.33 4.17 -16.67
C VAL A 94 2.52 4.84 -15.99
N GLY A 95 3.31 4.08 -15.21
CA GLY A 95 4.50 4.58 -14.55
C GLY A 95 5.03 3.58 -13.51
N ALA A 96 5.83 4.08 -12.58
CA ALA A 96 6.31 3.31 -11.43
C ALA A 96 6.42 4.21 -10.19
N ILE A 97 6.31 3.61 -9.01
CA ILE A 97 6.51 4.28 -7.72
C ILE A 97 7.59 3.57 -6.91
N GLY A 98 8.42 4.33 -6.20
CA GLY A 98 9.36 3.79 -5.22
C GLY A 98 8.71 3.76 -3.83
N VAL A 99 8.70 2.61 -3.16
CA VAL A 99 8.13 2.46 -1.82
C VAL A 99 9.11 1.77 -0.86
N SER A 100 9.03 2.16 0.41
CA SER A 100 9.71 1.47 1.50
C SER A 100 8.69 1.08 2.56
N VAL A 101 8.49 -0.22 2.74
CA VAL A 101 7.59 -0.82 3.74
C VAL A 101 8.42 -1.52 4.80
N LEU A 102 8.52 -0.88 5.96
CA LEU A 102 9.25 -1.39 7.12
C LEU A 102 8.25 -1.82 8.20
N GLY A 103 8.21 -3.11 8.53
CA GLY A 103 7.26 -3.61 9.52
C GLY A 103 7.09 -5.11 9.62
N TRP A 104 7.90 -5.94 8.96
CA TRP A 104 7.65 -7.39 8.90
C TRP A 104 7.50 -8.01 10.29
N ARG A 105 8.33 -7.60 11.27
CA ARG A 105 8.25 -8.08 12.66
C ARG A 105 6.94 -7.71 13.35
N TYR A 106 6.40 -6.54 13.03
CA TYR A 106 5.11 -6.12 13.58
C TYR A 106 3.98 -6.93 12.96
N LEU A 107 3.97 -7.07 11.63
CA LEU A 107 2.99 -7.87 10.89
C LEU A 107 3.00 -9.33 11.35
N ALA A 108 4.18 -9.93 11.52
CA ALA A 108 4.34 -11.28 12.04
C ALA A 108 3.74 -11.46 13.45
N ARG A 109 3.86 -10.45 14.33
CA ARG A 109 3.19 -10.49 15.65
C ARG A 109 1.67 -10.35 15.57
N VAL A 110 1.17 -9.62 14.58
CA VAL A 110 -0.28 -9.52 14.34
C VAL A 110 -0.82 -10.85 13.82
N ALA A 111 -0.07 -11.50 12.93
CA ALA A 111 -0.46 -12.73 12.24
C ALA A 111 0.09 -14.02 12.88
N ALA A 112 0.67 -13.96 14.06
CA ALA A 112 1.31 -15.09 14.75
C ALA A 112 0.48 -16.40 14.81
N PRO A 113 -0.87 -16.38 14.86
CA PRO A 113 -1.66 -17.62 14.80
C PRO A 113 -1.66 -18.34 13.44
N CYS A 114 -1.30 -17.64 12.36
CA CYS A 114 -1.55 -18.06 10.98
C CYS A 114 -0.27 -18.43 10.22
N PHE A 115 0.89 -18.01 10.73
CA PHE A 115 2.19 -18.34 10.17
C PHE A 115 2.99 -19.19 11.15
N ASP A 116 3.58 -20.27 10.68
CA ASP A 116 4.60 -20.98 11.46
C ASP A 116 5.91 -20.19 11.43
N LEU A 117 6.10 -19.36 12.46
CA LEU A 117 7.27 -18.50 12.60
C LEU A 117 8.48 -19.21 13.24
N ARG A 118 8.47 -20.54 13.40
CA ARG A 118 9.52 -21.30 14.11
C ARG A 118 10.70 -21.78 13.24
N ALA A 119 10.69 -21.53 11.94
CA ALA A 119 11.87 -21.79 11.09
C ALA A 119 13.04 -20.85 11.41
#